data_AF-A0A976CNV6-F1
#
_entry.id   AF-A0A976CNV6-F1
#
_cell.length_a   1.000
_cell.length_b   1.000
_cell.length_c   1.000
_cell.angle_alpha   90.00
_cell.angle_beta   90.00
_cell.angle_gamma   90.00
#
_symmetry.space_group_name_H-M   'P 1'
#
loop_
_entity.id
_entity.type
_entity.pdbx_description
1 polymer ?
#
loop_
_entity_poly.entity_id
_entity_poly.type
_entity_poly.pdbx_seq_one_letter_code
_entity_poly.pdbx_strand_id
1 'polypeptide(L)'
;MNRENPTVSVIIPSHNRSSSLRRALDALQSQTYPIDLMEVTVVADNCIDDTLAMLQDYKAPFKLHAIEVNCRSAAIARNTGAASASGELLLFLDDDIEAMPPLVESHVRTHQERPGSAVMGPYPPKLQGSTRYFDVEVRAWWEEKFYQMSRPHHRFEYQDLLSGNLSLDAKLFARLDGFDSAFGNCGGEDYEFGVRLLKADVPFAMAAGAVGYHYEHETNNLDRSFRRARQEGRSDVSIGHRHPELRPLLHIKDYEIPYSLADKILSAVAFVWPAGVDLLAAVLRKSLDVLESLGMRTTWRWLRGKLRGYWYFRGVIDELKTRSAISSFMQGGPARADLSDREIEIDLQQGWEAAERSIDAERPDGIYLFYGELPVGHVPPKFGVEPLRGVHLRSILANLVSDELLIAIAVNGMPKTTETALENPLIALENNYELAVK
;
A
#
# COMPACT_ATOMS: atom_id res chain seq x y z
N MET A 1 28.30 11.09 -11.05
CA MET A 1 29.31 10.17 -10.48
C MET A 1 29.02 8.80 -11.06
N ASN A 2 29.93 8.18 -11.80
CA ASN A 2 29.82 6.76 -12.13
C ASN A 2 29.99 5.97 -10.83
N ARG A 3 28.89 5.68 -10.12
CA ARG A 3 28.91 4.57 -9.18
C ARG A 3 28.91 3.30 -10.03
N GLU A 4 29.80 2.37 -9.71
CA GLU A 4 29.74 1.03 -10.31
C GLU A 4 28.33 0.45 -10.09
N ASN A 5 27.87 -0.31 -11.08
CA ASN A 5 26.57 -0.95 -11.04
C ASN A 5 26.56 -2.01 -9.91
N PRO A 6 25.62 -1.93 -8.93
CA PRO A 6 25.60 -2.86 -7.80
C PRO A 6 25.18 -4.27 -8.21
N THR A 7 25.65 -5.28 -7.49
CA THR A 7 25.13 -6.64 -7.68
C THR A 7 23.67 -6.77 -7.19
N VAL A 8 22.84 -7.53 -7.90
CA VAL A 8 21.41 -7.71 -7.60
C VAL A 8 21.08 -9.19 -7.40
N SER A 9 20.46 -9.52 -6.27
CA SER A 9 19.89 -10.83 -6.01
C SER A 9 18.37 -10.77 -6.14
N VAL A 10 17.83 -11.43 -7.17
CA VAL A 10 16.38 -11.57 -7.35
C VAL A 10 15.90 -12.77 -6.52
N ILE A 11 14.93 -12.56 -5.64
CA ILE A 11 14.39 -13.58 -4.75
C ILE A 11 12.95 -13.88 -5.12
N ILE A 12 12.68 -15.12 -5.52
CA ILE A 12 11.37 -15.57 -6.00
C ILE A 12 10.85 -16.68 -5.10
N PRO A 13 9.90 -16.40 -4.18
CA PRO A 13 9.17 -17.45 -3.48
C PRO A 13 8.18 -18.13 -4.44
N SER A 14 8.11 -19.46 -4.43
CA SER A 14 7.18 -20.22 -5.28
C SER A 14 6.57 -21.41 -4.56
N HIS A 15 5.28 -21.67 -4.82
CA HIS A 15 4.53 -22.80 -4.28
C HIS A 15 3.57 -23.37 -5.32
N ASN A 16 3.88 -24.56 -5.87
CA ASN A 16 3.04 -25.30 -6.81
C ASN A 16 2.63 -24.52 -8.07
N ARG A 17 3.59 -23.83 -8.69
CA ARG A 17 3.36 -22.91 -9.81
C ARG A 17 4.42 -23.05 -10.90
N SER A 18 4.83 -24.28 -11.21
CA SER A 18 5.93 -24.56 -12.15
C SER A 18 5.85 -23.77 -13.47
N SER A 19 4.65 -23.71 -14.10
CA SER A 19 4.46 -22.99 -15.37
C SER A 19 4.56 -21.46 -15.23
N SER A 20 4.09 -20.91 -14.11
CA SER A 20 4.17 -19.48 -13.83
C SER A 20 5.60 -19.05 -13.55
N LEU A 21 6.27 -19.80 -12.67
CA LEU A 21 7.65 -19.59 -12.33
C LEU A 21 8.55 -19.66 -13.56
N ARG A 22 8.33 -20.63 -14.47
CA ARG A 22 9.07 -20.69 -15.73
C ARG A 22 8.93 -19.41 -16.54
N ARG A 23 7.72 -18.86 -16.68
CA ARG A 23 7.52 -17.57 -17.38
C ARG A 23 8.26 -16.42 -16.71
N ALA A 24 8.21 -16.34 -15.37
CA ALA A 24 8.93 -15.31 -14.62
C ALA A 24 10.45 -15.41 -14.84
N LEU A 25 11.01 -16.63 -14.81
CA LEU A 25 12.43 -16.87 -15.10
C LEU A 25 12.79 -16.53 -16.56
N ASP A 26 11.94 -16.92 -17.52
CA ASP A 26 12.14 -16.62 -18.94
C ASP A 26 12.16 -15.10 -19.20
N ALA A 27 11.30 -14.35 -18.51
CA ALA A 27 11.26 -12.89 -18.57
C ALA A 27 12.55 -12.22 -18.03
N LEU A 28 13.13 -12.80 -16.96
CA LEU A 28 14.39 -12.32 -16.39
C LEU A 28 15.59 -12.52 -17.32
N GLN A 29 15.51 -13.41 -18.32
CA GLN A 29 16.59 -13.55 -19.31
C GLN A 29 16.73 -12.33 -20.21
N SER A 30 15.67 -11.55 -20.36
CA SER A 30 15.60 -10.40 -21.29
C SER A 30 15.89 -9.07 -20.59
N GLN A 31 16.46 -9.08 -19.39
CA GLN A 31 16.77 -7.85 -18.67
C GLN A 31 17.85 -7.03 -19.38
N THR A 32 17.71 -5.70 -19.36
CA THR A 32 18.71 -4.76 -19.89
C THR A 32 19.88 -4.54 -18.93
N TYR A 33 19.75 -4.99 -17.68
CA TYR A 33 20.81 -4.97 -16.69
C TYR A 33 21.87 -6.06 -16.97
N PRO A 34 23.16 -5.82 -16.69
CA PRO A 34 24.20 -6.82 -16.92
C PRO A 34 23.93 -8.13 -16.17
N ILE A 35 23.76 -9.22 -16.92
CA ILE A 35 23.40 -10.55 -16.40
C ILE A 35 24.46 -11.11 -15.45
N ASP A 36 25.73 -10.75 -15.63
CA ASP A 36 26.85 -11.13 -14.75
C ASP A 36 26.80 -10.46 -13.37
N LEU A 37 26.05 -9.37 -13.24
CA LEU A 37 25.75 -8.70 -11.97
C LEU A 37 24.43 -9.17 -11.34
N MET A 38 23.78 -10.16 -11.94
CA MET A 38 22.52 -10.73 -11.45
C MET A 38 22.70 -12.16 -10.98
N GLU A 39 22.03 -12.47 -9.87
CA GLU A 39 21.70 -13.83 -9.47
C GLU A 39 20.22 -13.93 -9.14
N VAL A 40 19.67 -15.13 -9.27
CA VAL A 40 18.28 -15.43 -8.99
C VAL A 40 18.21 -16.60 -8.02
N THR A 41 17.56 -16.40 -6.89
CA THR A 41 17.27 -17.44 -5.91
C THR A 41 15.78 -17.72 -5.90
N VAL A 42 15.42 -18.93 -6.35
CA VAL A 42 14.06 -19.45 -6.23
C VAL A 42 13.94 -20.24 -4.94
N VAL A 43 12.98 -19.88 -4.11
CA VAL A 43 12.65 -20.61 -2.88
C VAL A 43 11.36 -21.39 -3.09
N ALA A 44 11.48 -22.69 -3.37
CA ALA A 44 10.37 -23.60 -3.57
C ALA A 44 9.85 -24.08 -2.21
N ASP A 45 8.72 -23.53 -1.78
CA ASP A 45 8.14 -23.79 -0.46
C ASP A 45 7.08 -24.89 -0.55
N ASN A 46 7.39 -26.09 -0.08
CA ASN A 46 6.48 -27.24 -0.03
C ASN A 46 5.81 -27.53 -1.40
N CYS A 47 6.61 -27.51 -2.47
CA CYS A 47 6.16 -27.86 -3.82
C CYS A 47 6.02 -29.38 -3.97
N ILE A 48 4.91 -29.80 -4.56
CA ILE A 48 4.58 -31.20 -4.89
C ILE A 48 4.26 -31.39 -6.37
N ASP A 49 4.24 -30.31 -7.14
CA ASP A 49 4.11 -30.32 -8.60
C ASP A 49 5.49 -30.43 -9.27
N ASP A 50 5.54 -30.20 -10.59
CA ASP A 50 6.77 -30.27 -11.38
C ASP A 50 7.74 -29.08 -11.15
N THR A 51 7.56 -28.26 -10.10
CA THR A 51 8.38 -27.06 -9.87
C THR A 51 9.86 -27.41 -9.69
N LEU A 52 10.17 -28.39 -8.84
CA LEU A 52 11.56 -28.78 -8.55
C LEU A 52 12.23 -29.43 -9.77
N ALA A 53 11.51 -30.30 -10.48
CA ALA A 53 12.01 -30.91 -11.72
C ALA A 53 12.28 -29.84 -12.79
N MET A 54 11.36 -28.89 -12.97
CA MET A 54 11.52 -27.77 -13.90
C MET A 54 12.76 -26.93 -13.58
N LEU A 55 13.01 -26.63 -12.30
CA LEU A 55 14.19 -25.88 -11.85
C LEU A 55 15.51 -26.62 -12.12
N GLN A 56 15.55 -27.94 -11.93
CA GLN A 56 16.74 -28.75 -12.20
C GLN A 56 17.14 -28.73 -13.69
N ASP A 57 16.15 -28.74 -14.58
CA ASP A 57 16.37 -28.75 -16.03
C ASP A 57 16.54 -27.34 -16.63
N TYR A 58 16.20 -26.29 -15.86
CA TYR A 58 16.22 -24.92 -16.35
C TYR A 58 17.65 -24.44 -16.69
N LYS A 59 17.83 -23.89 -17.90
CA LYS A 59 19.12 -23.33 -18.36
C LYS A 59 19.05 -21.81 -18.33
N ALA A 60 19.44 -21.24 -17.19
CA ALA A 60 19.48 -19.80 -17.00
C ALA A 60 20.78 -19.17 -17.56
N PRO A 61 20.73 -17.94 -18.11
CA PRO A 61 21.92 -17.17 -18.45
C PRO A 61 22.55 -16.46 -17.23
N PHE A 62 21.79 -16.33 -16.13
CA PHE A 62 22.24 -15.83 -14.83
C PHE A 62 22.55 -16.97 -13.86
N LYS A 63 23.20 -16.66 -12.73
CA LYS A 63 23.36 -17.62 -11.62
C LYS A 63 21.99 -17.93 -11.03
N LEU A 64 21.55 -19.18 -11.13
CA LEU A 64 20.27 -19.64 -10.58
C LEU A 64 20.52 -20.57 -9.38
N HIS A 65 19.95 -20.21 -8.25
CA HIS A 65 19.90 -21.01 -7.03
C HIS A 65 18.47 -21.48 -6.78
N ALA A 66 18.31 -22.74 -6.40
CA ALA A 66 17.02 -23.30 -5.97
C ALA A 66 17.16 -23.79 -4.52
N ILE A 67 16.28 -23.31 -3.64
CA ILE A 67 16.23 -23.71 -2.23
C ILE A 67 14.86 -24.32 -1.97
N GLU A 68 14.83 -25.54 -1.47
CA GLU A 68 13.60 -26.19 -1.04
C GLU A 68 13.38 -25.95 0.45
N VAL A 69 12.18 -25.51 0.82
CA VAL A 69 11.75 -25.34 2.21
C VAL A 69 10.38 -25.98 2.41
N ASN A 70 9.96 -26.19 3.66
CA ASN A 70 8.63 -26.69 3.99
C ASN A 70 8.03 -25.87 5.12
N CYS A 71 7.72 -24.61 4.83
CA CYS A 71 7.32 -23.61 5.80
C CYS A 71 5.87 -23.17 5.58
N ARG A 72 5.39 -23.20 4.33
CA ARG A 72 4.14 -22.58 3.88
C ARG A 72 4.04 -21.16 4.43
N SER A 73 4.98 -20.31 4.06
CA SER A 73 5.00 -18.91 4.46
C SER A 73 5.86 -18.09 3.50
N ALA A 74 5.24 -17.09 2.87
CA ALA A 74 5.93 -16.18 1.97
C ALA A 74 7.02 -15.38 2.70
N ALA A 75 6.78 -14.95 3.95
CA ALA A 75 7.77 -14.28 4.78
C ALA A 75 9.03 -15.15 4.99
N ILE A 76 8.84 -16.42 5.40
CA ILE A 76 9.97 -17.35 5.62
C ILE A 76 10.70 -17.65 4.31
N ALA A 77 9.96 -17.86 3.22
CA ALA A 77 10.56 -18.10 1.91
C ALA A 77 11.41 -16.90 1.44
N ARG A 78 10.89 -15.67 1.53
CA ARG A 78 11.63 -14.44 1.19
C ARG A 78 12.85 -14.24 2.08
N ASN A 79 12.72 -14.44 3.40
CA ASN A 79 13.85 -14.35 4.32
C ASN A 79 14.93 -15.41 4.04
N THR A 80 14.53 -16.63 3.69
CA THR A 80 15.45 -17.71 3.33
C THR A 80 16.24 -17.35 2.07
N GLY A 81 15.55 -16.85 1.05
CA GLY A 81 16.20 -16.37 -0.17
C GLY A 81 17.18 -15.23 0.11
N ALA A 82 16.76 -14.24 0.90
CA ALA A 82 17.59 -13.11 1.30
C ALA A 82 18.83 -13.52 2.09
N ALA A 83 18.72 -14.51 2.98
CA ALA A 83 19.85 -15.02 3.74
C ALA A 83 20.90 -15.74 2.88
N SER A 84 20.49 -16.30 1.73
CA SER A 84 21.38 -16.96 0.76
C SER A 84 21.95 -16.03 -0.31
N ALA A 85 21.41 -14.81 -0.41
CA ALA A 85 21.76 -13.83 -1.42
C ALA A 85 23.15 -13.21 -1.18
N SER A 86 23.89 -12.96 -2.26
CA SER A 86 25.20 -12.34 -2.27
C SER A 86 25.21 -10.90 -2.82
N GLY A 87 24.10 -10.46 -3.42
CA GLY A 87 23.93 -9.15 -4.02
C GLY A 87 23.84 -8.02 -3.00
N GLU A 88 24.32 -6.84 -3.41
CA GLU A 88 24.19 -5.61 -2.64
C GLU A 88 22.72 -5.16 -2.51
N LEU A 89 21.95 -5.35 -3.58
CA LEU A 89 20.51 -5.12 -3.61
C LEU A 89 19.76 -6.46 -3.62
N LEU A 90 18.73 -6.54 -2.78
CA LEU A 90 17.73 -7.60 -2.84
C LEU A 90 16.56 -7.09 -3.67
N LEU A 91 16.08 -7.89 -4.63
CA LEU A 91 14.87 -7.65 -5.39
C LEU A 91 13.90 -8.82 -5.18
N PHE A 92 12.87 -8.62 -4.38
CA PHE A 92 11.78 -9.57 -4.22
C PHE A 92 10.83 -9.47 -5.42
N LEU A 93 10.57 -10.61 -6.05
CA LEU A 93 9.70 -10.73 -7.21
C LEU A 93 8.78 -11.96 -7.06
N ASP A 94 7.47 -11.78 -7.17
CA ASP A 94 6.54 -12.92 -7.12
C ASP A 94 6.66 -13.81 -8.37
N ASP A 95 6.40 -15.11 -8.22
CA ASP A 95 6.55 -16.15 -9.26
C ASP A 95 5.53 -16.06 -10.42
N ASP A 96 4.63 -15.10 -10.37
CA ASP A 96 3.63 -14.80 -11.39
C ASP A 96 3.81 -13.43 -12.05
N ILE A 97 4.94 -12.77 -11.80
CA ILE A 97 5.32 -11.52 -12.42
C ILE A 97 6.25 -11.76 -13.59
N GLU A 98 5.78 -11.39 -14.77
CA GLU A 98 6.60 -11.29 -15.98
C GLU A 98 7.32 -9.94 -15.98
N ALA A 99 8.61 -9.96 -15.66
CA ALA A 99 9.46 -8.77 -15.64
C ALA A 99 9.68 -8.19 -17.04
N MET A 100 9.35 -6.91 -17.26
CA MET A 100 9.73 -6.24 -18.51
C MET A 100 11.26 -6.04 -18.56
N PRO A 101 11.87 -5.93 -19.76
CA PRO A 101 13.33 -5.80 -19.90
C PRO A 101 14.01 -4.75 -19.00
N PRO A 102 13.46 -3.54 -18.78
CA PRO A 102 14.12 -2.53 -17.95
C PRO A 102 13.86 -2.70 -16.45
N LEU A 103 13.27 -3.82 -15.98
CA LEU A 103 12.81 -3.94 -14.59
C LEU A 103 13.95 -3.79 -13.59
N VAL A 104 14.99 -4.62 -13.72
CA VAL A 104 16.13 -4.63 -12.79
C VAL A 104 16.93 -3.33 -12.92
N GLU A 105 17.19 -2.88 -14.14
CA GLU A 105 17.90 -1.62 -14.39
C GLU A 105 17.16 -0.41 -13.79
N SER A 106 15.83 -0.39 -13.85
CA SER A 106 15.02 0.69 -13.28
C SER A 106 15.07 0.73 -11.76
N HIS A 107 15.04 -0.44 -11.09
CA HIS A 107 15.28 -0.51 -9.64
C HIS A 107 16.67 0.03 -9.28
N VAL A 108 17.71 -0.44 -9.98
CA VAL A 108 19.09 0.00 -9.74
C VAL A 108 19.25 1.51 -9.94
N ARG A 109 18.70 2.07 -11.03
CA ARG A 109 18.72 3.52 -11.29
C ARG A 109 18.04 4.30 -10.16
N THR A 110 16.88 3.83 -9.69
CA THR A 110 16.19 4.50 -8.58
C THR A 110 16.98 4.43 -7.27
N HIS A 111 17.69 3.33 -6.97
CA HIS A 111 18.62 3.26 -5.83
C HIS A 111 19.82 4.21 -5.97
N GLN A 112 20.34 4.39 -7.18
CA GLN A 112 21.42 5.35 -7.44
C GLN A 112 20.94 6.81 -7.23
N GLU A 113 19.71 7.11 -7.63
CA GLU A 113 19.07 8.42 -7.42
C GLU A 113 18.63 8.66 -5.97
N ARG A 114 18.21 7.59 -5.28
CA ARG A 114 17.67 7.62 -3.90
C ARG A 114 18.30 6.51 -3.04
N PRO A 115 19.57 6.64 -2.66
CA PRO A 115 20.27 5.62 -1.88
C PRO A 115 19.59 5.37 -0.52
N GLY A 116 19.57 4.11 -0.07
CA GLY A 116 18.98 3.72 1.22
C GLY A 116 17.46 3.70 1.25
N SER A 117 16.80 3.74 0.08
CA SER A 117 15.34 3.67 -0.02
C SER A 117 14.84 2.23 -0.13
N ALA A 118 13.56 2.02 0.19
CA ALA A 118 12.80 0.87 -0.26
C ALA A 118 12.09 1.25 -1.58
N VAL A 119 12.33 0.48 -2.64
CA VAL A 119 11.89 0.82 -4.01
C VAL A 119 10.85 -0.18 -4.48
N MET A 120 9.66 0.31 -4.80
CA MET A 120 8.59 -0.49 -5.39
C MET A 120 8.59 -0.34 -6.90
N GLY A 121 8.29 -1.41 -7.62
CA GLY A 121 8.00 -1.39 -9.06
C GLY A 121 6.52 -1.70 -9.32
N PRO A 122 5.94 -1.18 -10.41
CA PRO A 122 4.55 -1.49 -10.75
C PRO A 122 4.43 -2.93 -11.29
N TYR A 123 3.34 -3.61 -10.93
CA TYR A 123 3.03 -4.95 -11.46
C TYR A 123 1.54 -5.12 -11.79
N PRO A 124 0.96 -4.28 -12.66
CA PRO A 124 -0.47 -4.33 -12.95
C PRO A 124 -0.87 -5.71 -13.50
N PRO A 125 -2.08 -6.19 -13.13
CA PRO A 125 -2.58 -7.46 -13.64
C PRO A 125 -2.81 -7.43 -15.16
N LYS A 126 -2.33 -8.43 -15.90
CA LYS A 126 -2.51 -8.52 -17.36
C LYS A 126 -3.75 -9.33 -17.76
N LEU A 127 -4.82 -8.65 -18.20
CA LEU A 127 -6.05 -9.32 -18.64
C LEU A 127 -5.79 -10.16 -19.91
N GLN A 128 -5.72 -11.48 -19.76
CA GLN A 128 -5.58 -12.41 -20.89
C GLN A 128 -6.93 -12.62 -21.60
N GLY A 129 -7.47 -11.57 -22.21
CA GLY A 129 -8.74 -11.62 -22.93
C GLY A 129 -9.99 -11.72 -22.03
N SER A 130 -9.84 -11.72 -20.70
CA SER A 130 -10.99 -11.67 -19.80
C SER A 130 -11.73 -10.34 -19.92
N THR A 131 -13.05 -10.43 -20.07
CA THR A 131 -13.99 -9.31 -20.08
C THR A 131 -14.88 -9.29 -18.82
N ARG A 132 -14.58 -10.17 -17.85
CA ARG A 132 -15.33 -10.20 -16.58
C ARG A 132 -15.18 -8.88 -15.87
N TYR A 133 -16.29 -8.43 -15.30
CA TYR A 133 -16.36 -7.14 -14.64
C TYR A 133 -15.43 -7.06 -13.43
N PHE A 134 -15.33 -8.14 -12.66
CA PHE A 134 -14.41 -8.25 -11.53
C PHE A 134 -12.95 -8.08 -11.96
N ASP A 135 -12.53 -8.72 -13.03
CA ASP A 135 -11.13 -8.70 -13.49
C ASP A 135 -10.73 -7.29 -13.95
N VAL A 136 -11.64 -6.60 -14.65
CA VAL A 136 -11.47 -5.20 -15.05
C VAL A 136 -11.39 -4.28 -13.83
N GLU A 137 -12.23 -4.48 -12.82
CA GLU A 137 -12.20 -3.66 -11.60
C GLU A 137 -10.91 -3.87 -10.79
N VAL A 138 -10.46 -5.13 -10.67
CA VAL A 138 -9.18 -5.45 -10.01
C VAL A 138 -8.02 -4.81 -10.75
N ARG A 139 -7.98 -4.90 -12.08
CA ARG A 139 -6.95 -4.23 -12.89
C ARG A 139 -6.98 -2.71 -12.68
N ALA A 140 -8.15 -2.08 -12.79
CA ALA A 140 -8.29 -0.64 -12.64
C ALA A 140 -7.81 -0.17 -11.25
N TRP A 141 -8.09 -0.93 -10.20
CA TRP A 141 -7.60 -0.63 -8.85
C TRP A 141 -6.07 -0.68 -8.77
N TRP A 142 -5.44 -1.71 -9.33
CA TRP A 142 -3.97 -1.82 -9.35
C TRP A 142 -3.32 -0.72 -10.18
N GLU A 143 -3.84 -0.44 -11.37
CA GLU A 143 -3.34 0.65 -12.22
C GLU A 143 -3.44 2.00 -11.50
N GLU A 144 -4.57 2.28 -10.84
CA GLU A 144 -4.75 3.50 -10.05
C GLU A 144 -3.78 3.55 -8.86
N LYS A 145 -3.62 2.45 -8.13
CA LYS A 145 -2.68 2.38 -6.99
C LYS A 145 -1.26 2.72 -7.42
N PHE A 146 -0.76 2.08 -8.48
CA PHE A 146 0.58 2.35 -9.01
C PHE A 146 0.69 3.75 -9.63
N TYR A 147 -0.36 4.24 -10.27
CA TYR A 147 -0.41 5.61 -10.77
C TYR A 147 -0.23 6.60 -9.62
N GLN A 148 -0.99 6.49 -8.54
CA GLN A 148 -0.87 7.37 -7.37
C GLN A 148 0.54 7.32 -6.76
N MET A 149 1.09 6.12 -6.55
CA MET A 149 2.45 5.95 -6.03
C MET A 149 3.54 6.54 -6.95
N SER A 150 3.27 6.62 -8.26
CA SER A 150 4.19 7.22 -9.24
C SER A 150 4.08 8.75 -9.34
N ARG A 151 3.06 9.36 -8.74
CA ARG A 151 2.89 10.81 -8.81
C ARG A 151 4.04 11.51 -8.11
N PRO A 152 4.51 12.65 -8.65
CA PRO A 152 5.41 13.53 -7.91
C PRO A 152 4.81 13.84 -6.55
N HIS A 153 5.64 13.76 -5.52
CA HIS A 153 5.25 14.12 -4.15
C HIS A 153 4.15 13.24 -3.54
N HIS A 154 3.99 11.99 -4.02
CA HIS A 154 3.23 10.99 -3.29
C HIS A 154 3.77 10.85 -1.87
N ARG A 155 2.89 10.90 -0.87
CA ARG A 155 3.24 10.69 0.53
C ARG A 155 3.04 9.20 0.84
N PHE A 156 4.14 8.46 0.94
CA PHE A 156 4.10 7.01 1.06
C PHE A 156 3.51 6.53 2.40
N GLU A 157 2.66 5.51 2.33
CA GLU A 157 2.08 4.83 3.48
C GLU A 157 2.67 3.42 3.63
N TYR A 158 2.55 2.82 4.80
CA TYR A 158 3.03 1.45 5.07
C TYR A 158 2.38 0.41 4.13
N GLN A 159 1.13 0.68 3.70
CA GLN A 159 0.39 -0.14 2.74
C GLN A 159 0.88 0.00 1.29
N ASP A 160 1.81 0.93 1.03
CA ASP A 160 2.48 1.06 -0.26
C ASP A 160 3.67 0.10 -0.39
N LEU A 161 4.09 -0.57 0.70
CA LEU A 161 5.12 -1.59 0.62
C LEU A 161 4.54 -2.87 0.04
N LEU A 162 4.80 -3.08 -1.24
CA LEU A 162 4.22 -4.13 -2.06
C LEU A 162 5.31 -5.13 -2.46
N SER A 163 5.39 -6.24 -1.71
CA SER A 163 6.51 -7.19 -1.76
C SER A 163 6.64 -8.00 -3.05
N GLY A 164 5.63 -7.96 -3.93
CA GLY A 164 5.66 -8.65 -5.21
C GLY A 164 6.65 -8.05 -6.21
N ASN A 165 7.03 -6.79 -6.07
CA ASN A 165 8.08 -6.16 -6.88
C ASN A 165 8.75 -5.06 -6.05
N LEU A 166 9.62 -5.48 -5.13
CA LEU A 166 10.23 -4.63 -4.10
C LEU A 166 11.74 -4.84 -4.07
N SER A 167 12.51 -3.76 -4.10
CA SER A 167 13.96 -3.83 -3.87
C SER A 167 14.45 -2.91 -2.75
N LEU A 168 15.50 -3.35 -2.06
CA LEU A 168 16.19 -2.57 -1.03
C LEU A 168 17.61 -3.12 -0.78
N ASP A 169 18.44 -2.31 -0.13
CA ASP A 169 19.79 -2.73 0.27
C ASP A 169 19.75 -3.98 1.17
N ALA A 170 20.57 -4.98 0.88
CA ALA A 170 20.64 -6.21 1.68
C ALA A 170 20.98 -5.93 3.16
N LYS A 171 21.86 -4.94 3.40
CA LYS A 171 22.21 -4.49 4.75
C LYS A 171 21.04 -3.85 5.49
N LEU A 172 20.19 -3.10 4.77
CA LEU A 172 18.99 -2.50 5.35
C LEU A 172 17.99 -3.60 5.73
N PHE A 173 17.76 -4.56 4.83
CA PHE A 173 16.87 -5.69 5.09
C PHE A 173 17.31 -6.50 6.32
N ALA A 174 18.59 -6.85 6.40
CA ALA A 174 19.15 -7.56 7.55
C ALA A 174 19.10 -6.74 8.84
N ARG A 175 19.38 -5.43 8.79
CA ARG A 175 19.33 -4.54 9.97
C ARG A 175 17.95 -4.48 10.61
N LEU A 176 16.90 -4.69 9.84
CA LEU A 176 15.51 -4.68 10.31
C LEU A 176 14.95 -6.08 10.52
N ASP A 177 15.77 -7.15 10.54
CA ASP A 177 15.34 -8.54 10.76
C ASP A 177 14.37 -9.10 9.69
N GLY A 178 14.37 -8.54 8.48
CA GLY A 178 13.57 -9.03 7.35
C GLY A 178 12.05 -9.00 7.57
N PHE A 179 11.31 -9.88 6.88
CA PHE A 179 9.86 -10.01 7.03
C PHE A 179 9.51 -10.78 8.31
N ASP A 180 8.45 -10.40 9.01
CA ASP A 180 8.03 -11.13 10.21
C ASP A 180 7.38 -12.48 9.85
N SER A 181 8.09 -13.57 10.16
CA SER A 181 7.65 -14.95 9.94
C SER A 181 6.36 -15.35 10.67
N ALA A 182 5.98 -14.65 11.74
CA ALA A 182 4.78 -14.97 12.51
C ALA A 182 3.47 -14.62 11.78
N PHE A 183 3.52 -13.95 10.62
CA PHE A 183 2.36 -13.79 9.73
C PHE A 183 1.97 -15.08 9.00
N GLY A 184 2.86 -16.08 8.93
CA GLY A 184 2.56 -17.40 8.36
C GLY A 184 1.96 -17.32 6.95
N ASN A 185 0.71 -17.78 6.80
CA ASN A 185 -0.08 -17.77 5.56
C ASN A 185 -1.19 -16.70 5.52
N CYS A 186 -1.19 -15.76 6.47
CA CYS A 186 -2.23 -14.74 6.54
C CYS A 186 -1.97 -13.57 5.57
N GLY A 187 -0.75 -13.39 5.06
CA GLY A 187 -0.38 -12.21 4.28
C GLY A 187 -0.22 -10.97 5.17
N GLY A 188 0.20 -9.83 4.61
CA GLY A 188 0.38 -8.58 5.37
C GLY A 188 1.72 -8.44 6.09
N GLU A 189 2.63 -9.39 5.91
CA GLU A 189 4.04 -9.29 6.33
C GLU A 189 4.76 -8.11 5.66
N ASP A 190 4.33 -7.74 4.46
CA ASP A 190 4.88 -6.61 3.71
C ASP A 190 4.40 -5.29 4.28
N TYR A 191 3.11 -5.17 4.60
CA TYR A 191 2.58 -4.00 5.29
C TYR A 191 3.25 -3.81 6.65
N GLU A 192 3.41 -4.87 7.45
CA GLU A 192 4.12 -4.80 8.72
C GLU A 192 5.58 -4.38 8.53
N PHE A 193 6.29 -4.95 7.56
CA PHE A 193 7.65 -4.52 7.26
C PHE A 193 7.70 -3.05 6.81
N GLY A 194 6.68 -2.58 6.09
CA GLY A 194 6.50 -1.19 5.69
C GLY A 194 6.42 -0.26 6.90
N VAL A 195 5.71 -0.68 7.95
CA VAL A 195 5.66 0.08 9.22
C VAL A 195 7.05 0.19 9.84
N ARG A 196 7.80 -0.91 9.91
CA ARG A 196 9.16 -0.90 10.48
C ARG A 196 10.12 -0.05 9.66
N LEU A 197 10.03 -0.08 8.33
CA LEU A 197 10.84 0.77 7.45
C LEU A 197 10.54 2.26 7.69
N LEU A 198 9.27 2.65 7.76
CA LEU A 198 8.88 4.05 8.03
C LEU A 198 9.31 4.51 9.43
N LYS A 199 9.16 3.66 10.45
CA LYS A 199 9.67 3.95 11.81
C LYS A 199 11.19 4.11 11.87
N ALA A 200 11.91 3.48 10.95
CA ALA A 200 13.35 3.59 10.81
C ALA A 200 13.78 4.72 9.86
N ASP A 201 12.88 5.64 9.50
CA ASP A 201 13.12 6.76 8.60
C ASP A 201 13.64 6.35 7.21
N VAL A 202 13.30 5.14 6.76
CA VAL A 202 13.68 4.65 5.44
C VAL A 202 12.80 5.32 4.38
N PRO A 203 13.38 6.04 3.40
CA PRO A 203 12.60 6.65 2.33
C PRO A 203 11.98 5.57 1.43
N PHE A 204 10.76 5.80 0.99
CA PHE A 204 10.12 4.97 -0.03
C PHE A 204 10.29 5.64 -1.40
N ALA A 205 10.36 4.83 -2.45
CA ALA A 205 10.45 5.30 -3.82
C ALA A 205 9.72 4.38 -4.79
N MET A 206 9.23 4.95 -5.89
CA MET A 206 8.60 4.22 -6.97
C MET A 206 9.51 4.22 -8.20
N ALA A 207 9.96 3.05 -8.63
CA ALA A 207 10.64 2.86 -9.89
C ALA A 207 9.59 2.68 -10.99
N ALA A 208 9.05 3.78 -11.53
CA ALA A 208 7.97 3.73 -12.53
C ALA A 208 8.33 2.93 -13.80
N GLY A 209 9.62 2.86 -14.16
CA GLY A 209 10.13 2.03 -15.26
C GLY A 209 10.27 0.54 -14.93
N ALA A 210 10.17 0.15 -13.66
CA ALA A 210 10.37 -1.23 -13.21
C ALA A 210 9.12 -2.11 -13.39
N VAL A 211 8.51 -2.05 -14.56
CA VAL A 211 7.21 -2.69 -14.83
C VAL A 211 7.35 -4.21 -14.89
N GLY A 212 6.56 -4.90 -14.08
CA GLY A 212 6.21 -6.31 -14.25
C GLY A 212 4.75 -6.45 -14.67
N TYR A 213 4.35 -7.59 -15.21
CA TYR A 213 2.94 -7.90 -15.41
C TYR A 213 2.57 -9.11 -14.57
N HIS A 214 1.53 -8.98 -13.75
CA HIS A 214 1.01 -10.10 -12.95
C HIS A 214 0.08 -10.96 -13.82
N TYR A 215 0.52 -12.16 -14.17
CA TYR A 215 -0.16 -13.05 -15.14
C TYR A 215 -1.21 -13.96 -14.54
N GLU A 216 -1.24 -14.14 -13.22
CA GLU A 216 -2.18 -15.06 -12.57
C GLU A 216 -3.60 -14.47 -12.46
N HIS A 217 -4.22 -14.20 -13.60
CA HIS A 217 -5.67 -13.98 -13.71
C HIS A 217 -6.46 -15.27 -13.85
N GLU A 218 -5.81 -16.38 -14.20
CA GLU A 218 -6.43 -17.70 -14.28
C GLU A 218 -7.00 -18.16 -12.93
N THR A 219 -6.61 -17.50 -11.83
CA THR A 219 -7.06 -17.82 -10.48
C THR A 219 -7.61 -16.63 -9.68
N ASN A 220 -7.66 -15.43 -10.26
CA ASN A 220 -8.39 -14.28 -9.71
C ASN A 220 -9.88 -14.50 -9.87
N ASN A 221 -10.44 -15.35 -9.01
CA ASN A 221 -11.87 -15.49 -8.86
C ASN A 221 -12.34 -14.82 -7.57
N LEU A 222 -13.62 -14.47 -7.55
CA LEU A 222 -14.27 -13.86 -6.40
C LEU A 222 -14.06 -14.67 -5.10
N ASP A 223 -13.97 -16.00 -5.19
CA ASP A 223 -13.76 -16.85 -4.00
C ASP A 223 -12.37 -16.67 -3.40
N ARG A 224 -11.33 -16.55 -4.24
CA ARG A 224 -9.97 -16.20 -3.80
C ARG A 224 -9.95 -14.80 -3.19
N SER A 225 -10.64 -13.83 -3.78
CA SER A 225 -10.75 -12.48 -3.22
C SER A 225 -11.39 -12.47 -1.83
N PHE A 226 -12.40 -13.29 -1.59
CA PHE A 226 -13.03 -13.44 -0.28
C PHE A 226 -12.14 -14.17 0.75
N ARG A 227 -11.39 -15.19 0.32
CA ARG A 227 -10.37 -15.81 1.17
C ARG A 227 -9.27 -14.81 1.56
N ARG A 228 -8.80 -13.99 0.61
CA ARG A 228 -7.84 -12.90 0.85
C ARG A 228 -8.40 -11.86 1.82
N ALA A 229 -9.67 -11.46 1.68
CA ALA A 229 -10.30 -10.55 2.64
C ALA A 229 -10.27 -11.11 4.07
N ARG A 230 -10.60 -12.40 4.27
CA ARG A 230 -10.51 -13.05 5.58
C ARG A 230 -9.09 -13.11 6.13
N GLN A 231 -8.12 -13.35 5.25
CA GLN A 231 -6.69 -13.30 5.57
C GLN A 231 -6.27 -11.90 6.02
N GLU A 232 -6.60 -10.86 5.25
CA GLU A 232 -6.36 -9.45 5.59
C GLU A 232 -6.92 -9.10 6.98
N GLY A 233 -8.14 -9.53 7.31
CA GLY A 233 -8.73 -9.28 8.64
C GLY A 233 -7.96 -9.92 9.80
N ARG A 234 -7.30 -11.06 9.58
CA ARG A 234 -6.39 -11.67 10.57
C ARG A 234 -5.08 -10.89 10.65
N SER A 235 -4.55 -10.48 9.50
CA SER A 235 -3.30 -9.74 9.40
C SER A 235 -3.39 -8.36 10.02
N ASP A 236 -4.50 -7.64 9.87
CA ASP A 236 -4.73 -6.35 10.53
C ASP A 236 -4.69 -6.49 12.05
N VAL A 237 -5.27 -7.57 12.62
CA VAL A 237 -5.16 -7.86 14.05
C VAL A 237 -3.70 -8.10 14.45
N SER A 238 -2.97 -8.89 13.66
CA SER A 238 -1.54 -9.17 13.86
C SER A 238 -0.67 -7.90 13.81
N ILE A 239 -0.94 -7.00 12.86
CA ILE A 239 -0.31 -5.68 12.73
C ILE A 239 -0.64 -4.84 13.96
N GLY A 240 -1.90 -4.71 14.34
CA GLY A 240 -2.29 -3.89 15.49
C GLY A 240 -1.80 -4.43 16.84
N HIS A 241 -1.47 -5.72 16.95
CA HIS A 241 -0.76 -6.24 18.13
C HIS A 241 0.69 -5.76 18.20
N ARG A 242 1.40 -5.70 17.06
CA ARG A 242 2.80 -5.24 16.96
C ARG A 242 2.94 -3.72 16.97
N HIS A 243 1.95 -3.06 16.38
CA HIS A 243 1.88 -1.63 16.14
C HIS A 243 0.54 -1.09 16.68
N PRO A 244 0.37 -1.00 18.02
CA PRO A 244 -0.87 -0.50 18.63
C PRO A 244 -1.30 0.88 18.13
N GLU A 245 -0.35 1.73 17.73
CA GLU A 245 -0.56 3.03 17.10
C GLU A 245 -1.34 3.00 15.79
N LEU A 246 -1.34 1.87 15.07
CA LEU A 246 -2.08 1.73 13.82
C LEU A 246 -3.53 1.30 14.02
N ARG A 247 -3.94 0.83 15.20
CA ARG A 247 -5.30 0.31 15.43
C ARG A 247 -6.42 1.28 15.00
N PRO A 248 -6.32 2.61 15.23
CA PRO A 248 -7.34 3.56 14.76
C PRO A 248 -7.38 3.73 13.23
N LEU A 249 -6.38 3.23 12.50
CA LEU A 249 -6.27 3.29 11.05
C LEU A 249 -6.68 1.99 10.36
N LEU A 250 -6.68 0.86 11.07
CA LEU A 250 -7.08 -0.44 10.53
C LEU A 250 -8.56 -0.45 10.15
N HIS A 251 -8.90 -1.25 9.14
CA HIS A 251 -10.28 -1.38 8.66
C HIS A 251 -11.23 -2.04 9.68
N ILE A 252 -10.69 -2.54 10.80
CA ILE A 252 -11.47 -3.11 11.90
C ILE A 252 -12.52 -2.09 12.41
N LYS A 253 -12.18 -0.80 12.47
CA LYS A 253 -13.08 0.27 12.93
C LYS A 253 -14.33 0.42 12.06
N ASP A 254 -14.21 0.17 10.76
CA ASP A 254 -15.31 0.32 9.79
C ASP A 254 -16.42 -0.71 10.08
N TYR A 255 -16.10 -1.73 10.88
CA TYR A 255 -17.02 -2.80 11.29
C TYR A 255 -17.36 -2.77 12.80
N GLU A 256 -16.73 -1.89 13.58
CA GLU A 256 -17.10 -1.66 14.99
C GLU A 256 -18.39 -0.83 15.11
N ILE A 257 -18.64 0.05 14.13
CA ILE A 257 -19.86 0.88 14.06
C ILE A 257 -20.71 0.42 12.87
N PRO A 258 -21.71 -0.44 13.06
CA PRO A 258 -22.50 -0.91 11.93
C PRO A 258 -23.38 0.23 11.42
N TYR A 259 -23.16 0.63 10.16
CA TYR A 259 -23.83 1.75 9.50
C TYR A 259 -25.35 1.58 9.36
N SER A 260 -25.87 0.36 9.48
CA SER A 260 -27.30 0.05 9.36
C SER A 260 -27.76 -1.01 10.37
N LEU A 261 -29.07 -1.08 10.65
CA LEU A 261 -29.66 -2.13 11.50
C LEU A 261 -29.41 -3.54 10.93
N ALA A 262 -29.41 -3.68 9.60
CA ALA A 262 -29.09 -4.95 8.93
C ALA A 262 -27.65 -5.38 9.21
N ASP A 263 -26.69 -4.44 9.16
CA ASP A 263 -25.29 -4.72 9.48
C ASP A 263 -25.11 -5.08 10.98
N LYS A 264 -25.87 -4.46 11.88
CA LYS A 264 -25.90 -4.82 13.31
C LYS A 264 -26.34 -6.28 13.51
N ILE A 265 -27.43 -6.67 12.85
CA ILE A 265 -27.99 -8.02 12.94
C ILE A 265 -27.03 -9.03 12.31
N LEU A 266 -26.53 -8.77 11.10
CA LEU A 266 -25.61 -9.67 10.41
C LEU A 266 -24.33 -9.88 11.23
N SER A 267 -23.76 -8.80 11.77
CA SER A 267 -22.62 -8.86 12.66
C SER A 267 -22.95 -9.66 13.94
N ALA A 268 -24.11 -9.46 14.55
CA ALA A 268 -24.51 -10.20 15.76
C ALA A 268 -24.67 -11.70 15.49
N VAL A 269 -25.35 -12.05 14.41
CA VAL A 269 -25.55 -13.45 13.98
C VAL A 269 -24.21 -14.09 13.59
N ALA A 270 -23.28 -13.36 12.99
CA ALA A 270 -21.96 -13.88 12.63
C ALA A 270 -21.13 -14.34 13.85
N PHE A 271 -21.34 -13.76 15.04
CA PHE A 271 -20.73 -14.25 16.28
C PHE A 271 -21.42 -15.50 16.85
N VAL A 272 -22.75 -15.51 16.84
CA VAL A 272 -23.54 -16.58 17.48
C VAL A 272 -23.63 -17.83 16.61
N TRP A 273 -23.73 -17.65 15.30
CA TRP A 273 -23.90 -18.73 14.33
C TRP A 273 -23.06 -18.49 13.07
N PRO A 274 -21.72 -18.51 13.18
CA PRO A 274 -20.82 -18.24 12.05
C PRO A 274 -21.07 -19.17 10.86
N ALA A 275 -21.31 -20.47 11.12
CA ALA A 275 -21.56 -21.46 10.06
C ALA A 275 -22.81 -21.14 9.23
N GLY A 276 -23.88 -20.61 9.84
CA GLY A 276 -25.08 -20.20 9.13
C GLY A 276 -24.86 -18.98 8.24
N VAL A 277 -24.06 -18.01 8.72
CA VAL A 277 -23.71 -16.82 7.93
C VAL A 277 -22.70 -17.15 6.83
N ASP A 278 -21.74 -18.05 7.08
CA ASP A 278 -20.80 -18.56 6.09
C ASP A 278 -21.56 -19.24 4.93
N LEU A 279 -22.59 -20.04 5.25
CA LEU A 279 -23.46 -20.67 4.27
C LEU A 279 -24.27 -19.64 3.48
N LEU A 280 -24.88 -18.65 4.15
CA LEU A 280 -25.60 -17.56 3.49
C LEU A 280 -24.68 -16.77 2.55
N ALA A 281 -23.47 -16.44 3.00
CA ALA A 281 -22.47 -15.74 2.19
C ALA A 281 -22.05 -16.56 0.96
N ALA A 282 -21.89 -17.88 1.11
CA ALA A 282 -21.59 -18.78 -0.01
C ALA A 282 -22.76 -18.87 -1.03
N VAL A 283 -24.01 -18.80 -0.56
CA VAL A 283 -25.19 -18.72 -1.44
C VAL A 283 -25.24 -17.37 -2.16
N LEU A 284 -25.09 -16.26 -1.42
CA LEU A 284 -25.09 -14.90 -1.99
C LEU A 284 -23.93 -14.69 -2.98
N ARG A 285 -22.78 -15.33 -2.77
CA ARG A 285 -21.66 -15.34 -3.72
C ARG A 285 -22.09 -15.81 -5.12
N LYS A 286 -22.93 -16.85 -5.23
CA LYS A 286 -23.43 -17.33 -6.54
C LYS A 286 -24.32 -16.31 -7.23
N SER A 287 -25.02 -15.47 -6.48
CA SER A 287 -25.84 -14.40 -7.06
C SER A 287 -25.01 -13.31 -7.74
N LEU A 288 -23.72 -13.14 -7.40
CA LEU A 288 -22.82 -12.22 -8.11
C LEU A 288 -22.63 -12.62 -9.58
N ASP A 289 -22.54 -13.90 -9.89
CA ASP A 289 -22.39 -14.34 -11.28
C ASP A 289 -23.67 -14.03 -12.09
N VAL A 290 -24.85 -14.18 -11.45
CA VAL A 290 -26.14 -13.81 -12.05
C VAL A 290 -26.24 -12.30 -12.25
N LEU A 291 -25.94 -11.50 -11.23
CA LEU A 291 -25.97 -10.04 -11.31
C LEU A 291 -25.00 -9.50 -12.38
N GLU A 292 -23.84 -10.13 -12.54
CA GLU A 292 -22.88 -9.80 -13.59
C GLU A 292 -23.45 -10.12 -14.98
N SER A 293 -24.04 -11.30 -15.16
CA SER A 293 -24.67 -11.70 -16.43
C SER A 293 -25.86 -10.82 -16.84
N LEU A 294 -26.58 -10.26 -15.84
CA LEU A 294 -27.68 -9.33 -16.04
C LEU A 294 -27.22 -7.87 -16.20
N GLY A 295 -25.92 -7.60 -16.10
CA GLY A 295 -25.37 -6.24 -16.20
C GLY A 295 -25.72 -5.33 -15.02
N MET A 296 -26.19 -5.87 -13.89
CA MET A 296 -26.63 -5.12 -12.71
C MET A 296 -25.44 -4.65 -11.84
N ARG A 297 -24.56 -3.84 -12.43
CA ARG A 297 -23.25 -3.46 -11.85
C ARG A 297 -23.34 -2.75 -10.50
N THR A 298 -24.33 -1.88 -10.29
CA THR A 298 -24.49 -1.16 -9.00
C THR A 298 -24.82 -2.12 -7.86
N THR A 299 -25.81 -2.99 -8.06
CA THR A 299 -26.19 -4.03 -7.08
C THR A 299 -25.07 -5.04 -6.87
N TRP A 300 -24.39 -5.42 -7.95
CA TRP A 300 -23.23 -6.31 -7.90
C TRP A 300 -22.10 -5.73 -7.03
N ARG A 301 -21.72 -4.46 -7.23
CA ARG A 301 -20.67 -3.78 -6.43
C ARG A 301 -21.06 -3.71 -4.96
N TRP A 302 -22.31 -3.33 -4.68
CA TRP A 302 -22.83 -3.26 -3.33
C TRP A 302 -22.75 -4.62 -2.64
N LEU A 303 -23.25 -5.69 -3.28
CA LEU A 303 -23.25 -7.04 -2.70
C LEU A 303 -21.83 -7.58 -2.52
N ARG A 304 -20.95 -7.39 -3.51
CA ARG A 304 -19.54 -7.77 -3.42
C ARG A 304 -18.86 -7.05 -2.25
N GLY A 305 -19.10 -5.75 -2.08
CA GLY A 305 -18.57 -4.98 -0.96
C GLY A 305 -19.03 -5.53 0.39
N LYS A 306 -20.32 -5.89 0.52
CA LYS A 306 -20.87 -6.52 1.73
C LYS A 306 -20.24 -7.89 2.01
N LEU A 307 -20.09 -8.73 0.98
CA LEU A 307 -19.46 -10.05 1.13
C LEU A 307 -17.97 -9.93 1.48
N ARG A 308 -17.22 -9.03 0.83
CA ARG A 308 -15.82 -8.77 1.16
C ARG A 308 -15.68 -8.30 2.60
N GLY A 309 -16.51 -7.35 3.02
CA GLY A 309 -16.50 -6.83 4.39
C GLY A 309 -16.87 -7.89 5.43
N TYR A 310 -17.84 -8.75 5.13
CA TYR A 310 -18.16 -9.91 5.96
C TYR A 310 -16.96 -10.84 6.13
N TRP A 311 -16.32 -11.26 5.02
CA TRP A 311 -15.17 -12.17 5.08
C TRP A 311 -13.98 -11.54 5.80
N TYR A 312 -13.72 -10.26 5.59
CA TYR A 312 -12.73 -9.49 6.36
C TYR A 312 -13.02 -9.54 7.86
N PHE A 313 -14.23 -9.17 8.27
CA PHE A 313 -14.62 -9.20 9.67
C PHE A 313 -14.61 -10.61 10.26
N ARG A 314 -14.92 -11.64 9.45
CA ARG A 314 -14.79 -13.05 9.84
C ARG A 314 -13.35 -13.40 10.21
N GLY A 315 -12.36 -12.81 9.53
CA GLY A 315 -10.94 -12.90 9.85
C GLY A 315 -10.60 -12.29 11.20
N VAL A 316 -11.09 -11.07 11.46
CA VAL A 316 -10.94 -10.39 12.76
C VAL A 316 -11.53 -11.24 13.90
N ILE A 317 -12.72 -11.83 13.69
CA ILE A 317 -13.35 -12.75 14.66
C ILE A 317 -12.48 -13.99 14.89
N ASP A 318 -11.83 -14.53 13.86
CA ASP A 318 -10.96 -15.69 14.03
C ASP A 318 -9.79 -15.42 14.97
N GLU A 319 -9.28 -14.19 15.04
CA GLU A 319 -8.19 -13.83 15.95
C GLU A 319 -8.72 -13.41 17.33
N LEU A 320 -9.66 -12.45 17.39
CA LEU A 320 -10.07 -11.82 18.64
C LEU A 320 -11.23 -12.54 19.36
N LYS A 321 -11.92 -13.45 18.67
CA LYS A 321 -12.99 -14.36 19.16
C LYS A 321 -14.27 -13.71 19.71
N THR A 322 -14.19 -12.59 20.43
CA THR A 322 -15.33 -11.99 21.14
C THR A 322 -15.48 -10.50 20.83
N ARG A 323 -16.71 -9.98 20.94
CA ARG A 323 -16.99 -8.54 20.79
C ARG A 323 -16.24 -7.70 21.82
N SER A 324 -16.13 -8.19 23.05
CA SER A 324 -15.39 -7.51 24.11
C SER A 324 -13.90 -7.38 23.75
N ALA A 325 -13.29 -8.46 23.26
CA ALA A 325 -11.90 -8.44 22.85
C ALA A 325 -11.64 -7.48 21.67
N ILE A 326 -12.56 -7.40 20.70
CA ILE A 326 -12.47 -6.43 19.60
C ILE A 326 -12.51 -5.00 20.13
N SER A 327 -13.46 -4.68 21.00
CA SER A 327 -13.54 -3.31 21.53
C SER A 327 -12.34 -2.97 22.42
N SER A 328 -11.88 -3.91 23.27
CA SER A 328 -10.65 -3.73 24.06
C SER A 328 -9.40 -3.57 23.17
N PHE A 329 -9.32 -4.31 22.06
CA PHE A 329 -8.24 -4.17 21.08
C PHE A 329 -8.24 -2.76 20.49
N MET A 330 -9.39 -2.29 20.00
CA MET A 330 -9.52 -0.96 19.39
C MET A 330 -9.28 0.19 20.38
N GLN A 331 -9.62 0.02 21.65
CA GLN A 331 -9.36 1.01 22.71
C GLN A 331 -7.89 1.08 23.14
N GLY A 332 -7.08 0.05 22.87
CA GLY A 332 -5.71 -0.08 23.37
C GLY A 332 -4.61 0.56 22.51
N GLY A 333 -4.91 1.62 21.74
CA GLY A 333 -3.93 2.40 20.98
C GLY A 333 -3.58 3.73 21.67
N PRO A 334 -2.45 4.38 21.32
CA PRO A 334 -2.13 5.74 21.77
C PRO A 334 -3.27 6.70 21.44
N ALA A 335 -3.48 7.69 22.31
CA ALA A 335 -4.51 8.68 22.10
C ALA A 335 -4.13 9.53 20.88
N ARG A 336 -5.13 10.09 20.18
CA ARG A 336 -4.89 11.03 19.08
C ARG A 336 -4.06 12.25 19.51
N ALA A 337 -4.07 12.56 20.81
CA ALA A 337 -3.27 13.60 21.45
C ALA A 337 -1.76 13.28 21.51
N ASP A 338 -1.34 12.02 21.40
CA ASP A 338 0.08 11.64 21.42
C ASP A 338 0.81 11.96 20.11
N LEU A 339 0.10 12.47 19.10
CA LEU A 339 0.61 12.83 17.77
C LEU A 339 0.87 14.32 17.58
N SER A 340 0.36 15.19 18.47
CA SER A 340 0.47 16.65 18.30
C SER A 340 1.89 17.17 18.47
N ASP A 341 2.78 16.39 19.09
CA ASP A 341 4.15 16.79 19.40
C ASP A 341 5.05 16.98 18.16
N ARG A 342 4.57 16.56 16.99
CA ARG A 342 5.25 16.74 15.69
C ARG A 342 4.40 17.51 14.68
N GLU A 343 3.43 18.28 15.16
CA GLU A 343 2.72 19.25 14.33
C GLU A 343 3.40 20.61 14.40
N ILE A 344 3.53 21.27 13.25
CA ILE A 344 4.15 22.59 13.16
C ILE A 344 3.25 23.55 12.42
N GLU A 345 3.42 24.84 12.70
CA GLU A 345 2.72 25.91 11.99
C GLU A 345 3.60 26.42 10.84
N ILE A 346 3.00 26.54 9.67
CA ILE A 346 3.66 27.02 8.45
C ILE A 346 2.94 28.25 7.96
N ASP A 347 3.61 29.40 8.05
CA ASP A 347 3.13 30.65 7.47
C ASP A 347 3.60 30.79 6.01
N LEU A 348 2.65 30.67 5.09
CA LEU A 348 2.84 30.76 3.66
C LEU A 348 3.16 32.19 3.19
N GLN A 349 2.93 33.22 4.02
CA GLN A 349 3.31 34.61 3.71
C GLN A 349 4.84 34.78 3.64
N GLN A 350 5.60 33.91 4.30
CA GLN A 350 7.07 33.89 4.24
C GLN A 350 7.62 33.35 2.91
N GLY A 351 6.74 32.86 2.03
CA GLY A 351 7.06 32.32 0.71
C GLY A 351 7.22 30.81 0.70
N TRP A 352 6.88 30.21 -0.46
CA TRP A 352 6.82 28.76 -0.64
C TRP A 352 8.13 28.04 -0.30
N GLU A 353 9.26 28.57 -0.75
CA GLU A 353 10.56 27.94 -0.51
C GLU A 353 10.97 27.97 0.97
N ALA A 354 10.54 28.99 1.73
CA ALA A 354 10.80 29.08 3.15
C ALA A 354 9.96 28.03 3.91
N ALA A 355 8.69 27.91 3.53
CA ALA A 355 7.80 26.85 4.04
C ALA A 355 8.34 25.45 3.73
N GLU A 356 8.78 25.19 2.49
CA GLU A 356 9.38 23.91 2.10
C GLU A 356 10.61 23.57 2.94
N ARG A 357 11.53 24.53 3.14
CA ARG A 357 12.71 24.36 3.99
C ARG A 357 12.36 24.10 5.46
N SER A 358 11.32 24.75 5.98
CA SER A 358 10.86 24.53 7.36
C SER A 358 10.37 23.10 7.55
N ILE A 359 9.52 22.63 6.63
CA ILE A 359 8.99 21.27 6.64
C ILE A 359 10.12 20.24 6.50
N ASP A 360 11.10 20.47 5.61
CA ASP A 360 12.26 19.57 5.46
C ASP A 360 13.17 19.55 6.70
N ALA A 361 13.28 20.66 7.43
CA ALA A 361 14.11 20.76 8.63
C ALA A 361 13.47 20.03 9.82
N GLU A 362 12.16 20.19 10.02
CA GLU A 362 11.45 19.65 11.18
C GLU A 362 10.89 18.24 10.93
N ARG A 363 10.65 17.87 9.67
CA ARG A 363 10.02 16.61 9.23
C ARG A 363 8.78 16.27 10.06
N PRO A 364 7.77 17.16 10.06
CA PRO A 364 6.60 17.02 10.92
C PRO A 364 5.67 15.91 10.43
N ASP A 365 4.85 15.36 11.32
CA ASP A 365 3.85 14.35 10.96
C ASP A 365 2.55 15.00 10.45
N GLY A 366 2.27 16.23 10.89
CA GLY A 366 1.17 17.08 10.46
C GLY A 366 1.55 18.56 10.42
N ILE A 367 0.79 19.38 9.71
CA ILE A 367 1.04 20.82 9.57
C ILE A 367 -0.25 21.62 9.64
N TYR A 368 -0.21 22.74 10.34
CA TYR A 368 -1.18 23.81 10.22
C TYR A 368 -0.64 24.85 9.22
N LEU A 369 -1.45 25.18 8.22
CA LEU A 369 -1.11 26.13 7.17
C LEU A 369 -1.81 27.45 7.45
N PHE A 370 -1.03 28.54 7.44
CA PHE A 370 -1.50 29.90 7.62
C PHE A 370 -1.04 30.78 6.46
N TYR A 371 -1.71 31.91 6.25
CA TYR A 371 -1.22 33.01 5.44
C TYR A 371 -1.32 34.30 6.26
N GLY A 372 -0.22 34.66 6.93
CA GLY A 372 -0.25 35.61 8.03
C GLY A 372 -1.08 35.05 9.20
N GLU A 373 -2.07 35.82 9.67
CA GLU A 373 -2.95 35.41 10.79
C GLU A 373 -4.13 34.53 10.35
N LEU A 374 -4.30 34.28 9.04
CA LEU A 374 -5.45 33.57 8.50
C LEU A 374 -5.16 32.06 8.41
N PRO A 375 -5.94 31.18 9.05
CA PRO A 375 -5.81 29.75 8.87
C PRO A 375 -6.28 29.36 7.46
N VAL A 376 -5.44 28.62 6.74
CA VAL A 376 -5.68 28.17 5.36
C VAL A 376 -5.97 26.69 5.30
N GLY A 377 -5.41 25.89 6.20
CA GLY A 377 -5.81 24.49 6.33
C GLY A 377 -4.97 23.69 7.29
N HIS A 378 -5.29 22.41 7.37
CA HIS A 378 -4.69 21.49 8.32
C HIS A 378 -4.49 20.12 7.68
N VAL A 379 -3.26 19.61 7.75
CA VAL A 379 -2.93 18.23 7.43
C VAL A 379 -2.66 17.52 8.76
N PRO A 380 -3.60 16.70 9.26
CA PRO A 380 -3.43 16.05 10.55
C PRO A 380 -2.33 14.98 10.49
N PRO A 381 -1.65 14.72 11.62
CA PRO A 381 -0.67 13.65 11.72
C PRO A 381 -1.33 12.29 11.53
N LYS A 382 -0.63 11.40 10.84
CA LYS A 382 -1.12 10.06 10.50
C LYS A 382 0.00 9.03 10.71
N PHE A 383 -0.28 8.02 11.55
CA PHE A 383 0.63 6.89 11.74
C PHE A 383 0.78 6.04 10.48
N GLY A 384 1.95 5.40 10.32
CA GLY A 384 2.21 4.52 9.19
C GLY A 384 2.32 5.28 7.86
N VAL A 385 2.65 6.57 7.91
CA VAL A 385 2.90 7.39 6.73
C VAL A 385 4.25 8.06 6.91
N GLU A 386 4.99 8.28 5.82
CA GLU A 386 6.24 9.04 5.92
C GLU A 386 5.98 10.46 6.50
N PRO A 387 6.94 11.02 7.26
CA PRO A 387 6.88 12.41 7.68
C PRO A 387 6.77 13.35 6.48
N LEU A 388 6.12 14.49 6.69
CA LEU A 388 6.02 15.51 5.66
C LEU A 388 7.41 16.05 5.31
N ARG A 389 7.58 16.32 4.02
CA ARG A 389 8.74 16.96 3.42
C ARG A 389 8.28 18.16 2.62
N GLY A 390 9.16 19.13 2.39
CA GLY A 390 8.87 20.32 1.59
C GLY A 390 8.30 19.96 0.22
N VAL A 391 8.78 18.86 -0.36
CA VAL A 391 8.26 18.31 -1.62
C VAL A 391 6.74 18.03 -1.60
N HIS A 392 6.14 17.70 -0.46
CA HIS A 392 4.70 17.44 -0.35
C HIS A 392 3.86 18.72 -0.37
N LEU A 393 4.44 19.88 0.01
CA LEU A 393 3.69 21.12 0.25
C LEU A 393 2.89 21.55 -0.98
N ARG A 394 3.49 21.61 -2.16
CA ARG A 394 2.80 22.08 -3.38
C ARG A 394 1.61 21.20 -3.75
N SER A 395 1.73 19.88 -3.54
CA SER A 395 0.62 18.96 -3.78
C SER A 395 -0.52 19.19 -2.79
N ILE A 396 -0.19 19.44 -1.52
CA ILE A 396 -1.18 19.78 -0.48
C ILE A 396 -1.90 21.08 -0.85
N LEU A 397 -1.17 22.12 -1.23
CA LEU A 397 -1.75 23.42 -1.60
C LEU A 397 -2.66 23.33 -2.83
N ALA A 398 -2.27 22.54 -3.83
CA ALA A 398 -3.03 22.41 -5.07
C ALA A 398 -4.30 21.55 -4.92
N ASN A 399 -4.30 20.57 -4.02
CA ASN A 399 -5.37 19.56 -3.96
C ASN A 399 -6.24 19.65 -2.70
N LEU A 400 -5.74 20.24 -1.60
CA LEU A 400 -6.42 20.22 -0.30
C LEU A 400 -6.94 21.58 0.13
N VAL A 401 -6.20 22.67 -0.14
CA VAL A 401 -6.46 24.00 0.45
C VAL A 401 -6.44 25.13 -0.57
N SER A 402 -6.64 24.81 -1.85
CA SER A 402 -6.51 25.78 -2.95
C SER A 402 -7.45 26.97 -2.79
N ASP A 403 -8.68 26.71 -2.38
CA ASP A 403 -9.75 27.69 -2.31
C ASP A 403 -9.56 28.60 -1.10
N GLU A 404 -9.29 28.01 0.07
CA GLU A 404 -8.98 28.73 1.30
C GLU A 404 -7.74 29.61 1.16
N LEU A 405 -6.71 29.12 0.46
CA LEU A 405 -5.50 29.89 0.21
C LEU A 405 -5.77 31.12 -0.67
N LEU A 406 -6.54 30.95 -1.75
CA LEU A 406 -6.92 32.06 -2.63
C LEU A 406 -7.73 33.12 -1.87
N ILE A 407 -8.66 32.69 -1.01
CA ILE A 407 -9.43 33.59 -0.14
C ILE A 407 -8.49 34.34 0.81
N ALA A 408 -7.57 33.65 1.48
CA ALA A 408 -6.65 34.29 2.43
C ALA A 408 -5.71 35.31 1.76
N ILE A 409 -5.20 35.01 0.56
CA ILE A 409 -4.40 35.95 -0.24
C ILE A 409 -5.24 37.18 -0.62
N ALA A 410 -6.48 36.99 -1.08
CA ALA A 410 -7.37 38.07 -1.46
C ALA A 410 -7.70 38.99 -0.26
N VAL A 411 -8.00 38.40 0.91
CA VAL A 411 -8.32 39.15 2.13
C VAL A 411 -7.12 39.95 2.64
N ASN A 412 -5.91 39.38 2.60
CA ASN A 412 -4.70 40.09 3.03
C ASN A 412 -4.30 41.21 2.06
N GLY A 413 -4.68 41.10 0.78
CA GLY A 413 -4.47 42.13 -0.24
C GLY A 413 -5.47 43.29 -0.22
N MET A 414 -6.57 43.18 0.54
CA MET A 414 -7.54 44.27 0.66
C MET A 414 -7.01 45.41 1.55
N PRO A 415 -7.27 46.69 1.20
CA PRO A 415 -6.92 47.80 2.07
C PRO A 415 -7.57 47.60 3.44
N LYS A 416 -6.79 47.68 4.52
CA LYS A 416 -7.33 47.75 5.89
C LYS A 416 -8.05 49.09 6.06
N THR A 417 -9.25 49.23 5.51
CA THR A 417 -10.09 50.40 5.76
C THR A 417 -10.46 50.40 7.23
N THR A 418 -10.12 51.52 7.87
CA THR A 418 -10.37 51.89 9.27
C THR A 418 -11.64 51.27 9.87
N GLU A 419 -11.44 50.64 11.03
CA GLU A 419 -12.42 50.35 12.09
C GLU A 419 -13.86 50.80 11.81
N THR A 420 -14.67 49.96 11.14
CA THR A 420 -16.14 49.84 11.30
C THR A 420 -16.70 48.90 10.24
N ALA A 421 -16.47 47.59 10.38
CA ALA A 421 -17.31 46.54 9.76
C ALA A 421 -16.96 45.17 10.33
N LEU A 422 -16.95 45.03 11.66
CA LEU A 422 -17.06 43.72 12.29
C LEU A 422 -18.55 43.39 12.40
N GLU A 423 -19.13 42.90 11.31
CA GLU A 423 -20.37 42.12 11.35
C GLU A 423 -20.49 41.35 10.02
N ASN A 424 -20.01 40.10 10.05
CA ASN A 424 -20.23 39.04 9.06
C ASN A 424 -19.32 39.01 7.81
N PRO A 425 -18.27 38.16 7.78
CA PRO A 425 -17.36 38.02 6.63
C PRO A 425 -18.03 37.54 5.34
N LEU A 426 -19.22 36.91 5.41
CA LEU A 426 -19.97 36.44 4.24
C LEU A 426 -20.61 37.58 3.44
N ILE A 427 -20.96 38.70 4.08
CA ILE A 427 -21.61 39.85 3.41
C ILE A 427 -20.58 40.70 2.63
N ALA A 428 -19.33 40.71 3.09
CA ALA A 428 -18.23 41.35 2.37
C ALA A 428 -17.85 40.61 1.08
N LEU A 429 -18.13 39.30 0.99
CA LEU A 429 -17.88 38.47 -0.20
C LEU A 429 -18.95 38.68 -1.29
N GLU A 430 -20.22 38.85 -0.93
CA GLU A 430 -21.29 39.11 -1.91
C GLU A 430 -21.17 40.50 -2.56
N ASN A 431 -20.80 41.53 -1.80
CA ASN A 431 -20.67 42.89 -2.34
C ASN A 431 -19.39 43.10 -3.18
N ASN A 432 -18.35 42.28 -2.99
CA ASN A 432 -17.10 42.40 -3.74
C ASN A 432 -17.02 41.52 -5.01
N TYR A 433 -17.97 40.59 -5.19
CA TYR A 433 -18.08 39.81 -6.43
C TYR A 433 -18.44 40.68 -7.64
N GLU A 434 -19.19 41.77 -7.45
CA GLU A 434 -19.51 42.72 -8.54
C GLU A 434 -18.32 43.61 -8.95
N LEU A 435 -17.32 43.78 -8.08
CA LEU A 435 -16.14 44.61 -8.35
C LEU A 435 -14.99 43.84 -9.01
N ALA A 436 -14.93 42.51 -8.84
CA ALA A 436 -13.90 41.66 -9.46
C ALA A 436 -14.24 41.20 -10.89
N VAL A 437 -15.47 41.47 -11.38
CA VAL A 437 -15.96 41.12 -12.73
C VAL A 437 -15.88 42.31 -13.72
N LYS A 438 -15.24 43.42 -13.32
CA LYS A 438 -14.82 44.51 -14.22
C LYS A 438 -13.31 44.69 -14.13
#